data_AF-A0A0Q8E1H9-F1
#
_entry.id   AF-A0A0Q8E1H9-F1
#
_cell.length_a   1.000
_cell.length_b   1.000
_cell.length_c   1.000
_cell.angle_alpha   90.00
_cell.angle_beta   90.00
_cell.angle_gamma   90.00
#
_symmetry.space_group_name_H-M   'P 1'
#
loop_
_entity.id
_entity.type
_entity.pdbx_description
1 polymer ?
#
loop_
_entity_poly.entity_id
_entity_poly.type
_entity_poly.pdbx_seq_one_letter_code
_entity_poly.pdbx_strand_id
1 'polypeptide(L)'
;MKAIVLFLRSLSELPPGSVTGDMTTREVGSTTIYVEHNGGFRMVRDCMDRIDVVYEVYSLDREEAAELAFLLRDLILRRAPNTTSGDLFFLDTNEISLPDYEPDAASREHVYCGEFSLFYVEA
;
A
#
# COMPACT_ATOMS: atom_id res chain seq x y z
N MET A 1 -6.59 2.18 -7.75
CA MET A 1 -6.44 1.00 -6.87
C MET A 1 -5.93 -0.27 -7.57
N LYS A 2 -6.55 -0.78 -8.63
CA LYS A 2 -6.11 -2.03 -9.29
C LYS A 2 -4.62 -2.05 -9.68
N ALA A 3 -4.11 -0.98 -10.29
CA ALA A 3 -2.69 -0.85 -10.65
C ALA A 3 -1.74 -0.93 -9.43
N ILE A 4 -2.11 -0.32 -8.30
CA ILE A 4 -1.32 -0.37 -7.06
C ILE A 4 -1.28 -1.79 -6.52
N VAL A 5 -2.42 -2.48 -6.46
CA VAL A 5 -2.50 -3.88 -6.02
C VAL A 5 -1.68 -4.80 -6.94
N LEU A 6 -1.75 -4.61 -8.25
CA LEU A 6 -0.93 -5.35 -9.22
C LEU A 6 0.57 -5.10 -9.01
N PHE A 7 0.96 -3.85 -8.78
CA PHE A 7 2.35 -3.47 -8.50
C PHE A 7 2.83 -4.16 -7.23
N LEU A 8 2.10 -4.04 -6.12
CA LEU A 8 2.49 -4.66 -4.85
C LEU A 8 2.59 -6.19 -4.97
N ARG A 9 1.67 -6.84 -5.67
CA ARG A 9 1.72 -8.29 -5.93
C ARG A 9 2.89 -8.71 -6.82
N SER A 10 3.48 -7.80 -7.58
CA SER A 10 4.66 -8.08 -8.41
C SER A 10 5.97 -8.06 -7.62
N LEU A 11 5.96 -7.54 -6.39
CA LEU A 11 7.14 -7.43 -5.53
C LEU A 11 7.42 -8.79 -4.87
N SER A 12 8.50 -9.45 -5.32
CA SER A 12 8.92 -10.76 -4.80
C SER A 12 9.34 -10.75 -3.33
N GLU A 13 9.69 -9.57 -2.81
CA GLU A 13 10.10 -9.34 -1.43
C GLU A 13 8.92 -9.39 -0.45
N LEU A 14 7.68 -9.23 -0.94
CA LEU A 14 6.49 -9.36 -0.11
C LEU A 14 6.08 -10.84 0.00
N PRO A 15 5.59 -11.29 1.17
CA PRO A 15 5.10 -12.66 1.33
C PRO A 15 4.01 -12.98 0.30
N PRO A 16 4.08 -14.13 -0.41
CA PRO A 16 3.08 -14.50 -1.40
C PRO A 16 1.67 -14.51 -0.82
N GLY A 17 0.74 -13.82 -1.48
CA GLY A 17 -0.66 -13.76 -1.03
C GLY A 17 -0.95 -12.74 0.08
N SER A 18 0.06 -12.06 0.63
CA SER A 18 -0.14 -11.03 1.68
C SER A 18 -0.94 -9.83 1.17
N VAL A 19 -0.79 -9.43 -0.09
CA VAL A 19 -1.48 -8.25 -0.65
C VAL A 19 -2.91 -8.59 -1.07
N THR A 20 -3.85 -8.13 -0.26
CA THR A 20 -5.29 -8.21 -0.53
C THR A 20 -5.78 -6.89 -1.12
N GLY A 21 -6.55 -6.97 -2.20
CA GLY A 21 -7.18 -5.78 -2.81
C GLY A 21 -8.56 -5.46 -2.23
N ASP A 22 -9.10 -6.37 -1.43
CA ASP A 22 -10.41 -6.30 -0.80
C ASP A 22 -10.39 -7.14 0.49
N MET A 23 -10.98 -6.62 1.56
CA MET A 23 -11.11 -7.29 2.85
C MET A 23 -12.28 -8.29 2.89
N THR A 24 -13.20 -8.28 1.91
CA THR A 24 -14.40 -9.14 1.93
C THR A 24 -14.12 -10.65 1.90
N THR A 25 -12.98 -11.07 1.35
CA THR A 25 -12.60 -12.50 1.23
C THR A 25 -11.48 -12.90 2.17
N ARG A 26 -11.11 -12.04 3.13
CA ARG A 26 -9.98 -12.25 4.02
C ARG A 26 -10.35 -13.21 5.16
N GLU A 27 -9.45 -14.14 5.48
CA GLU A 27 -9.51 -14.91 6.72
C GLU A 27 -8.78 -14.14 7.83
N VAL A 28 -9.51 -13.80 8.90
CA VAL A 28 -8.93 -13.15 10.09
C VAL A 28 -7.82 -14.03 10.67
N GLY A 29 -6.70 -13.41 11.01
CA GLY A 29 -5.52 -14.07 11.54
C GLY A 29 -4.40 -14.29 10.54
N SER A 30 -4.67 -14.11 9.23
CA SER A 30 -3.65 -14.15 8.19
C SER A 30 -2.94 -12.80 8.05
N THR A 31 -1.60 -12.84 7.96
CA THR A 31 -0.78 -11.66 7.70
C THR A 31 -1.16 -11.03 6.37
N THR A 32 -1.69 -9.82 6.42
CA THR A 32 -2.37 -9.19 5.28
C THR A 32 -1.97 -7.74 5.12
N ILE A 33 -1.64 -7.36 3.90
CA ILE A 33 -1.52 -5.98 3.44
C ILE A 33 -2.83 -5.62 2.74
N TYR A 34 -3.49 -4.59 3.23
CA TYR A 34 -4.64 -3.97 2.61
C TYR A 34 -4.27 -2.56 2.15
N VAL A 35 -4.87 -2.11 1.05
CA VAL A 35 -4.66 -0.75 0.54
C VAL A 35 -5.99 -0.13 0.15
N GLU A 36 -6.17 1.12 0.53
CA GLU A 36 -7.35 1.90 0.22
C GLU A 36 -6.99 3.28 -0.33
N HIS A 37 -7.92 3.87 -1.07
CA HIS A 37 -7.76 5.22 -1.60
C HIS A 37 -8.15 6.23 -0.52
N ASN A 38 -7.27 7.18 -0.24
CA ASN A 38 -7.49 8.27 0.71
C ASN A 38 -7.40 9.66 0.06
N GLY A 39 -7.89 9.78 -1.18
CA GLY A 39 -7.97 11.05 -1.89
C GLY A 39 -6.96 11.18 -3.03
N GLY A 40 -6.77 12.40 -3.49
CA GLY A 40 -5.96 12.71 -4.66
C GLY A 40 -6.53 13.87 -5.46
N PHE A 41 -5.77 14.31 -6.46
CA PHE A 41 -6.17 15.39 -7.35
C PHE A 41 -5.38 15.38 -8.66
N ARG A 42 -5.98 15.94 -9.70
CA ARG A 42 -5.33 16.15 -11.00
C ARG A 42 -4.42 17.38 -10.97
N MET A 43 -3.18 17.21 -11.41
CA MET A 43 -2.18 18.28 -11.51
C MET A 43 -2.04 18.73 -12.98
N VAL A 44 -2.90 19.66 -13.39
CA VAL A 44 -3.02 20.10 -14.79
C VAL A 44 -1.72 20.70 -15.34
N ARG A 45 -0.99 21.50 -14.55
CA ARG A 45 0.23 22.18 -15.02
C ARG A 45 1.40 21.23 -15.23
N ASP A 46 1.49 20.23 -14.36
CA ASP A 46 2.56 19.23 -14.38
C ASP A 46 2.18 18.01 -15.23
N CYS A 47 1.00 18.04 -15.86
CA CYS A 47 0.47 16.98 -16.73
C CYS A 47 0.47 15.58 -16.07
N MET A 48 0.17 15.52 -14.78
CA MET A 48 0.11 14.27 -14.01
C MET A 48 -1.05 14.27 -13.03
N ASP A 49 -1.39 13.11 -12.50
CA ASP A 49 -2.35 12.94 -11.42
C ASP A 49 -1.64 12.46 -10.15
N ARG A 50 -2.18 12.84 -8.99
CA ARG A 50 -1.74 12.36 -7.68
C ARG A 50 -2.89 11.59 -7.02
N ILE A 51 -2.57 10.44 -6.45
CA ILE A 51 -3.47 9.65 -5.58
C ILE A 51 -2.81 9.43 -4.23
N ASP A 52 -3.57 9.60 -3.17
CA ASP A 52 -3.14 9.31 -1.80
C ASP A 52 -3.72 7.96 -1.38
N VAL A 53 -2.89 7.12 -0.77
CA VAL A 53 -3.16 5.71 -0.53
C VAL A 53 -2.77 5.38 0.90
N VAL A 54 -3.74 4.89 1.66
CA VAL A 54 -3.50 4.30 2.98
C VAL A 54 -3.22 2.81 2.76
N TYR A 55 -2.20 2.31 3.45
CA TYR A 55 -1.95 0.88 3.57
C TYR A 55 -2.08 0.47 5.04
N GLU A 56 -2.64 -0.71 5.23
CA GLU A 56 -2.83 -1.31 6.55
C GLU A 56 -2.22 -2.70 6.53
N VAL A 57 -1.43 -3.02 7.54
CA VAL A 57 -0.78 -4.33 7.68
C VAL A 57 -1.30 -5.01 8.94
N TYR A 58 -2.05 -6.09 8.74
CA TYR A 58 -2.66 -6.89 9.79
C TYR A 58 -1.80 -8.13 10.07
N SER A 59 -1.58 -8.47 11.34
CA SER A 59 -1.15 -9.81 11.78
C SER A 59 -1.60 -10.09 13.22
N LEU A 60 -1.66 -11.36 13.62
CA LEU A 60 -1.80 -11.76 15.02
C LEU A 60 -0.50 -11.57 15.82
N ASP A 61 0.64 -11.44 15.14
CA ASP A 61 1.92 -11.10 15.74
C ASP A 61 2.24 -9.63 15.47
N ARG A 62 2.50 -8.88 16.55
CA ARG A 62 2.82 -7.46 16.48
C ARG A 62 4.14 -7.20 15.77
N GLU A 63 5.14 -8.03 16.02
CA GLU A 63 6.47 -7.86 15.44
C GLU A 63 6.41 -8.08 13.93
N GLU A 64 5.71 -9.14 13.50
CA GLU A 64 5.48 -9.42 12.09
C GLU A 64 4.72 -8.29 11.38
N ALA A 65 3.65 -7.75 12.00
CA ALA A 65 2.91 -6.63 11.43
C ALA A 65 3.80 -5.38 11.26
N ALA A 66 4.63 -5.08 12.27
CA ALA A 66 5.54 -3.95 12.23
C ALA A 66 6.62 -4.11 11.14
N GLU A 67 7.31 -5.25 11.13
CA GLU A 67 8.37 -5.54 10.15
C GLU A 67 7.84 -5.46 8.72
N LEU A 68 6.67 -6.05 8.48
CA LEU A 68 6.07 -6.04 7.15
C LEU A 68 5.60 -4.63 6.74
N ALA A 69 5.08 -3.82 7.67
CA ALA A 69 4.70 -2.44 7.37
C ALA A 69 5.91 -1.58 7.01
N PHE A 70 7.02 -1.71 7.74
CA PHE A 70 8.26 -0.98 7.42
C PHE A 70 8.91 -1.49 6.13
N LEU A 71 8.84 -2.79 5.85
CA LEU A 71 9.27 -3.36 4.56
C LEU A 71 8.44 -2.80 3.41
N LEU A 72 7.11 -2.82 3.54
CA LEU A 72 6.18 -2.32 2.53
C LEU A 72 6.45 -0.84 2.22
N ARG A 73 6.58 -0.01 3.27
CA ARG A 73 6.96 1.40 3.16
C ARG A 73 8.23 1.56 2.33
N ASP A 74 9.29 0.84 2.69
CA ASP A 74 10.59 0.93 2.01
C ASP A 74 10.50 0.50 0.54
N LEU A 75 9.76 -0.58 0.26
CA LEU A 75 9.55 -1.06 -1.10
C LEU A 75 8.75 -0.08 -1.95
N ILE A 76 7.68 0.52 -1.42
CA ILE A 76 6.90 1.52 -2.16
C ILE A 76 7.81 2.67 -2.57
N LEU A 77 8.53 3.27 -1.61
CA LEU A 77 9.37 4.43 -1.87
C LEU A 77 10.55 4.14 -2.82
N ARG A 78 11.05 2.91 -2.84
CA ARG A 78 12.20 2.53 -3.69
C ARG A 78 11.83 1.93 -5.03
N ARG A 79 10.71 1.20 -5.12
CA ARG A 79 10.35 0.38 -6.29
C ARG A 79 9.23 0.97 -7.11
N ALA A 80 8.35 1.79 -6.54
CA ALA A 80 7.23 2.36 -7.28
C ALA A 80 7.66 3.40 -8.33
N PRO A 81 8.60 4.32 -8.05
CA PRO A 81 9.00 5.32 -9.04
C PRO A 81 9.52 4.68 -10.34
N ASN A 82 9.17 5.28 -11.47
CA ASN A 82 9.58 4.86 -12.82
C ASN A 82 9.17 3.42 -13.18
N THR A 83 7.97 3.01 -12.74
CA THR A 83 7.43 1.66 -12.99
C THR A 83 6.06 1.73 -13.67
N THR A 84 5.79 0.80 -14.59
CA THR A 84 4.46 0.63 -15.18
C THR A 84 3.70 -0.48 -14.46
N SER A 85 2.43 -0.24 -14.13
CA SER A 85 1.54 -1.27 -13.58
C SER A 85 0.11 -1.09 -14.07
N GLY A 86 -0.41 -2.11 -14.75
CA GLY A 86 -1.67 -1.97 -15.49
C GLY A 86 -1.57 -0.86 -16.53
N ASP A 87 -2.53 0.05 -16.50
CA ASP A 87 -2.64 1.17 -17.45
C ASP A 87 -2.01 2.47 -16.90
N LEU A 88 -1.22 2.39 -15.83
CA LEU A 88 -0.59 3.56 -15.19
C LEU A 88 0.93 3.47 -15.24
N PHE A 89 1.57 4.62 -15.49
CA PHE A 89 3.00 4.82 -15.30
C PHE A 89 3.24 5.64 -14.03
N PHE A 90 3.94 5.05 -13.07
CA PHE A 90 4.25 5.64 -11.77
C PHE A 90 5.47 6.54 -11.93
N LEU A 91 5.27 7.84 -11.72
CA LEU A 91 6.32 8.85 -11.85
C LEU A 91 7.18 8.88 -10.59
N ASP A 92 6.54 9.02 -9.43
CA ASP A 92 7.20 9.18 -8.15
C ASP A 92 6.26 8.81 -7.00
N THR A 93 6.82 8.62 -5.81
CA THR A 93 6.07 8.36 -4.58
C THR A 93 6.64 9.14 -3.41
N ASN A 94 5.78 9.73 -2.60
CA ASN A 94 6.18 10.38 -1.35
C ASN A 94 5.43 9.77 -0.17
N GLU A 95 6.13 9.67 0.96
CA GLU A 95 5.49 9.35 2.24
C GLU A 95 4.63 10.53 2.71
N ILE A 96 3.41 10.22 3.17
CA ILE A 96 2.53 11.16 3.89
C ILE A 96 2.65 10.88 5.38
N SER A 97 2.58 9.61 5.78
CA SER A 97 2.77 9.16 7.16
C SER A 97 3.54 7.84 7.24
N LEU A 98 4.37 7.74 8.27
CA LEU A 98 5.06 6.50 8.61
C LEU A 98 4.08 5.46 9.19
N PRO A 99 4.41 4.16 9.17
CA PRO A 99 3.64 3.15 9.87
C PRO A 99 3.43 3.50 11.35
N ASP A 100 2.18 3.68 11.75
CA ASP A 100 1.76 3.86 13.14
C ASP A 100 0.88 2.68 13.58
N TYR A 101 0.93 2.39 14.87
CA TYR A 101 0.26 1.22 15.45
C TYR A 101 -1.19 1.54 15.83
N GLU A 102 -2.13 0.94 15.11
CA GLU A 102 -3.57 1.18 15.24
C GLU A 102 -4.33 -0.14 15.44
N PRO A 103 -4.23 -0.80 16.60
CA PRO A 103 -4.80 -2.14 16.78
C PRO A 103 -6.30 -2.18 16.54
N ASP A 104 -6.75 -3.18 15.79
CA ASP A 104 -8.16 -3.40 15.54
C ASP A 104 -8.76 -4.29 16.65
N ALA A 105 -9.56 -3.66 17.51
CA ALA A 105 -10.21 -4.32 18.62
C ALA A 105 -11.25 -5.37 18.18
N ALA A 106 -11.82 -5.25 16.97
CA ALA A 106 -12.85 -6.17 16.48
C ALA A 106 -12.23 -7.48 15.98
N SER A 107 -11.18 -7.41 15.14
CA SER A 107 -10.44 -8.58 14.66
C SER A 107 -9.46 -9.13 15.69
N ARG A 108 -9.08 -8.32 16.69
CA ARG A 108 -8.02 -8.60 17.69
C ARG A 108 -6.62 -8.72 17.07
N GLU A 109 -6.43 -8.13 15.90
CA GLU A 109 -5.16 -8.14 15.19
C GLU A 109 -4.35 -6.88 15.50
N HIS A 110 -3.04 -7.03 15.42
CA HIS A 110 -2.13 -5.90 15.37
C HIS A 110 -2.19 -5.31 13.98
N VAL A 111 -2.41 -4.00 13.91
CA VAL A 111 -2.46 -3.28 12.63
C VAL A 111 -1.44 -2.16 12.68
N TYR A 112 -0.69 -2.03 11.59
CA TYR A 112 0.14 -0.87 11.31
C TYR A 112 -0.37 -0.16 10.06
N CYS A 113 -0.69 1.13 10.21
CA CYS A 113 -1.25 1.96 9.17
C CYS A 113 -0.22 2.98 8.72
N GLY A 114 -0.09 3.20 7.41
CA GLY A 114 0.72 4.29 6.88
C GLY A 114 0.14 4.80 5.58
N GLU A 115 0.69 5.91 5.09
CA GLU A 115 0.11 6.59 3.94
C GLU A 115 1.19 7.11 2.99
N PHE A 116 0.95 6.98 1.69
CA PHE A 116 1.81 7.53 0.65
C PHE A 116 1.00 8.20 -0.45
N SER A 117 1.59 9.19 -1.10
CA SER A 117 1.11 9.73 -2.36
C SER A 117 1.86 9.08 -3.52
N LEU A 118 1.13 8.72 -4.57
CA LEU A 118 1.65 8.25 -5.84
C LEU A 118 1.32 9.27 -6.93
N PHE A 119 2.36 9.71 -7.64
CA PHE A 119 2.25 10.54 -8.83
C PHE A 119 2.29 9.65 -10.06
N TYR A 120 1.35 9.83 -10.99
CA TYR A 120 1.24 8.95 -12.15
C TYR A 120 0.64 9.66 -13.37
N VAL A 121 0.80 9.01 -14.52
CA VAL A 121 0.07 9.29 -15.76
C VAL A 121 -0.56 8.02 -16.30
N GLU A 122 -1.54 8.15 -17.19
CA GLU A 122 -2.03 7.02 -17.99
C GLU A 122 -0.93 6.58 -18.96
N ALA A 123 -0.68 5.27 -19.05
CA ALA A 123 0.37 4.66 -19.86
C ALA A 123 -0.03 4.44 -21.33
#